data_AF-A0A7X5TB43-F1
#
_entry.id   AF-A0A7X5TB43-F1
#
_cell.length_a   1.000
_cell.length_b   1.000
_cell.length_c   1.000
_cell.angle_alpha   90.00
_cell.angle_beta   90.00
_cell.angle_gamma   90.00
#
_symmetry.space_group_name_H-M   'P 1'
#
loop_
_entity.id
_entity.type
_entity.pdbx_description
1 polymer ?
#
loop_
_entity_poly.entity_id
_entity_poly.type
_entity_poly.pdbx_seq_one_letter_code
_entity_poly.pdbx_strand_id
1 'polypeptide(L)'
;MKKAFLIALVLALIGTTVTLMAQDTAADALQLLQNQAGGEQATPKLLTQLAVLAGIAVLPFAVMLLTSYVKVVIVLSLLRNALGVQQSPPNQVLNGIALLVTVYVMFPTGLAMYNAAGDYIRENQPEVLFSGPTAGYLINVAD
;
A
#
# COMPACT_ATOMS: atom_id res chain seq x y z
N MET A 1 -27.21 -11.79 -20.54
CA MET A 1 -27.20 -12.95 -19.63
C MET A 1 -25.92 -13.79 -19.70
N LYS A 2 -25.37 -14.11 -20.89
CA LYS A 2 -24.14 -14.93 -21.04
C LYS A 2 -22.87 -14.35 -20.38
N LYS A 3 -22.71 -13.02 -20.36
CA LYS A 3 -21.54 -12.34 -19.76
C LYS A 3 -21.53 -12.37 -18.23
N ALA A 4 -22.70 -12.33 -17.59
CA ALA A 4 -22.84 -12.45 -16.15
C ALA A 4 -22.53 -13.88 -15.68
N PHE A 5 -22.90 -14.89 -16.48
CA PHE A 5 -22.54 -16.28 -16.22
C PHE A 5 -21.02 -16.52 -16.34
N LEU A 6 -20.34 -15.89 -17.30
CA LEU A 6 -18.88 -15.97 -17.43
C LEU A 6 -18.15 -15.32 -16.24
N ILE A 7 -18.60 -14.16 -15.75
CA ILE A 7 -18.00 -13.50 -14.58
C ILE A 7 -18.22 -14.33 -13.31
N ALA A 8 -19.41 -14.90 -13.13
CA ALA A 8 -19.70 -15.77 -11.99
C ALA A 8 -18.88 -17.08 -12.03
N LEU A 9 -18.69 -17.65 -13.23
CA LEU A 9 -17.86 -18.85 -13.42
C LEU A 9 -16.38 -18.57 -13.13
N VAL A 10 -15.86 -17.41 -13.54
CA VAL A 10 -14.47 -17.00 -13.25
C VAL A 10 -14.29 -16.75 -11.74
N LEU A 11 -15.26 -16.12 -11.07
CA LEU A 11 -15.20 -15.94 -9.61
C LEU A 11 -15.25 -17.28 -8.86
N ALA A 12 -16.07 -18.22 -9.31
CA ALA A 12 -16.17 -19.55 -8.72
C ALA A 12 -14.89 -20.37 -8.90
N LEU A 13 -14.20 -20.22 -10.05
CA LEU A 13 -12.94 -20.91 -10.33
C LEU A 13 -11.77 -20.35 -9.51
N ILE A 14 -11.74 -19.04 -9.25
CA ILE A 14 -10.74 -18.44 -8.35
C ILE A 14 -11.02 -18.88 -6.90
N GLY A 15 -12.29 -18.92 -6.49
CA GLY A 15 -12.69 -19.35 -5.15
C GLY A 15 -12.29 -20.80 -4.80
N THR A 16 -12.38 -21.74 -5.76
CA THR A 16 -12.03 -23.15 -5.52
C THR A 16 -10.52 -23.41 -5.48
N THR A 17 -9.70 -22.57 -6.15
CA THR A 17 -8.24 -22.66 -6.02
C THR A 17 -7.72 -22.19 -4.66
N VAL A 18 -8.45 -21.29 -3.99
CA VAL A 18 -8.13 -20.82 -2.63
C VAL A 18 -8.41 -21.89 -1.57
N THR A 19 -9.46 -22.70 -1.74
CA THR A 19 -9.84 -23.71 -0.74
C THR A 19 -8.99 -24.98 -0.78
N LEU A 20 -8.41 -25.34 -1.94
CA LEU A 20 -7.53 -26.50 -2.05
C LEU A 20 -6.16 -26.29 -1.36
N MET A 21 -5.69 -25.04 -1.29
CA MET A 21 -4.46 -24.64 -0.58
C MET A 21 -4.64 -24.55 0.95
N ALA A 22 -5.87 -24.65 1.47
CA ALA A 22 -6.18 -24.52 2.90
C ALA A 22 -6.17 -25.85 3.67
N GLN A 23 -6.22 -26.99 2.98
CA GLN A 23 -6.32 -28.30 3.63
C GLN A 23 -4.96 -28.84 4.13
N ASP A 24 -3.85 -28.40 3.53
CA ASP A 24 -2.48 -28.73 3.99
C ASP A 24 -2.06 -27.88 5.21
N THR A 25 -2.66 -26.69 5.38
CA THR A 25 -2.40 -25.77 6.50
C THR A 25 -3.05 -26.24 7.82
N ALA A 26 -4.07 -27.10 7.76
CA ALA A 26 -4.74 -27.60 8.96
C ALA A 26 -3.89 -28.63 9.75
N ALA A 27 -2.99 -29.34 9.07
CA ALA A 27 -2.05 -30.26 9.72
C ALA A 27 -0.91 -29.51 10.43
N ASP A 28 -0.44 -28.40 9.84
CA ASP A 28 0.56 -27.51 10.43
C ASP A 28 0.02 -26.76 11.66
N ALA A 29 -1.28 -26.43 11.65
CA ALA A 29 -1.96 -25.76 12.78
C ALA A 29 -1.98 -26.58 14.09
N LEU A 30 -2.03 -27.92 14.03
CA LEU A 30 -1.98 -28.77 15.23
C LEU A 30 -0.56 -28.89 15.79
N GLN A 31 0.47 -28.77 14.95
CA GLN A 31 1.88 -28.81 15.35
C GLN A 31 2.34 -27.47 15.97
N LEU A 32 1.72 -26.36 15.56
CA LEU A 32 1.93 -25.01 16.13
C LEU A 32 1.30 -24.79 17.51
N LEU A 33 0.33 -25.63 17.92
CA LEU A 33 -0.23 -25.60 19.28
C LEU A 33 0.65 -26.37 20.27
N GLN A 34 1.34 -27.42 19.82
CA GLN A 34 2.21 -28.23 20.68
C GLN A 34 3.57 -27.54 20.96
N ASN A 35 4.03 -26.70 20.02
CA ASN A 35 5.21 -25.84 20.21
C ASN A 35 4.95 -24.58 21.07
N GLN A 36 3.72 -24.34 21.51
CA GLN A 36 3.34 -23.21 22.37
C GLN A 36 3.48 -23.47 23.89
N ALA A 37 3.94 -24.66 24.30
CA ALA A 37 4.03 -25.00 25.72
C ALA A 37 5.38 -24.60 26.38
N GLY A 38 6.28 -23.90 25.68
CA GLY A 38 7.57 -23.53 26.25
C GLY A 38 8.21 -22.31 25.62
N GLY A 39 8.24 -21.21 26.39
CA GLY A 39 9.17 -20.11 26.19
C GLY A 39 8.54 -18.82 25.68
N GLU A 40 8.53 -17.83 26.56
CA GLU A 40 8.24 -16.42 26.34
C GLU A 40 9.02 -15.84 25.14
N GLN A 41 8.46 -15.94 23.94
CA GLN A 41 8.91 -15.15 22.80
C GLN A 41 7.73 -14.42 22.19
N ALA A 42 7.66 -13.14 22.54
CA ALA A 42 6.86 -12.09 21.95
C ALA A 42 6.61 -12.36 20.46
N THR A 43 5.39 -12.78 20.16
CA THR A 43 4.91 -13.04 18.81
C THR A 43 4.02 -11.86 18.42
N PRO A 44 4.53 -10.75 17.85
CA PRO A 44 3.67 -9.75 17.24
C PRO A 44 3.37 -10.20 15.82
N LYS A 45 2.57 -11.26 15.69
CA LYS A 45 2.42 -11.97 14.41
C LYS A 45 0.94 -12.11 14.14
N LEU A 46 0.33 -10.98 13.78
CA LEU A 46 -0.85 -10.80 12.92
C LEU A 46 -1.22 -9.31 12.93
N LEU A 47 -1.25 -8.68 14.11
CA LEU A 47 -1.63 -7.26 14.26
C LEU A 47 -0.63 -6.29 13.61
N THR A 48 0.68 -6.50 13.80
CA THR A 48 1.72 -5.68 13.15
C THR A 48 1.74 -5.85 11.63
N GLN A 49 1.53 -7.08 11.14
CA GLN A 49 1.44 -7.36 9.70
C GLN A 49 0.21 -6.71 9.07
N LEU A 50 -0.93 -6.74 9.77
CA LEU A 50 -2.14 -6.01 9.39
C LEU A 50 -1.89 -4.50 9.35
N ALA A 51 -1.21 -3.93 10.36
CA ALA A 51 -0.91 -2.51 10.43
C ALA A 51 0.00 -2.04 9.29
N VAL A 52 1.05 -2.80 8.95
CA VAL A 52 1.93 -2.49 7.83
C VAL A 52 1.18 -2.56 6.50
N LEU A 53 0.36 -3.59 6.29
CA LEU A 53 -0.46 -3.72 5.08
C LEU A 53 -1.46 -2.56 4.94
N ALA A 54 -2.11 -2.19 6.04
CA ALA A 54 -3.00 -1.04 6.08
C ALA A 54 -2.26 0.27 5.76
N GLY A 55 -1.05 0.45 6.28
CA GLY A 55 -0.19 1.60 5.98
C GLY A 55 0.17 1.71 4.50
N ILE A 56 0.56 0.60 3.86
CA ILE A 56 0.88 0.57 2.43
C ILE A 56 -0.36 0.88 1.57
N ALA A 57 -1.56 0.44 1.99
CA ALA A 57 -2.80 0.72 1.27
C ALA A 57 -3.17 2.22 1.26
N VAL A 58 -2.88 2.95 2.34
CA VAL A 58 -3.14 4.40 2.45
C VAL A 58 -2.05 5.24 1.78
N LEU A 59 -0.83 4.70 1.66
CA LEU A 59 0.33 5.36 1.08
C LEU A 59 0.10 6.04 -0.28
N PRO A 60 -0.52 5.42 -1.31
CA PRO A 60 -0.71 6.07 -2.61
C PRO A 60 -1.62 7.31 -2.52
N PHE A 61 -2.60 7.29 -1.61
CA PHE A 61 -3.46 8.44 -1.37
C PHE A 61 -2.72 9.55 -0.61
N ALA A 62 -1.95 9.18 0.40
CA ALA A 62 -1.12 10.11 1.15
C ALA A 62 -0.12 10.83 0.22
N VAL A 63 0.54 10.10 -0.68
CA VAL A 63 1.45 10.70 -1.69
C VAL A 63 0.71 11.71 -2.57
N MET A 64 -0.50 11.42 -3.03
CA MET A 64 -1.28 12.39 -3.82
C MET A 64 -1.63 13.65 -3.02
N LEU A 65 -1.95 13.52 -1.73
CA LEU A 65 -2.30 14.66 -0.87
C LEU A 65 -1.09 15.50 -0.43
N LEU A 66 0.03 14.85 -0.13
CA LEU A 66 1.24 15.48 0.39
C LEU A 66 2.11 16.12 -0.72
N THR A 67 1.84 15.81 -1.99
CA THR A 67 2.58 16.35 -3.13
C THR A 67 1.86 17.55 -3.77
N SER A 68 2.44 18.10 -4.85
CA SER A 68 1.82 19.18 -5.62
C SER A 68 0.58 18.76 -6.43
N TYR A 69 0.22 17.46 -6.45
CA TYR A 69 -0.87 16.93 -7.27
C TYR A 69 -2.21 17.66 -7.05
N VAL A 70 -2.61 17.87 -5.79
CA VAL A 70 -3.88 18.53 -5.45
C VAL A 70 -3.95 19.96 -6.01
N LYS A 71 -2.85 20.73 -5.94
CA LYS A 71 -2.83 22.09 -6.48
C LYS A 71 -2.94 22.10 -8.01
N VAL A 72 -2.22 21.20 -8.69
CA VAL A 72 -2.24 21.11 -10.15
C VAL A 72 -3.63 20.72 -10.66
N VAL A 73 -4.25 19.69 -10.09
CA VAL A 73 -5.59 19.24 -10.55
C VAL A 73 -6.68 20.28 -10.29
N ILE A 74 -6.61 21.02 -9.17
CA ILE A 74 -7.56 22.09 -8.88
C ILE A 74 -7.44 23.22 -9.89
N VAL A 75 -6.21 23.70 -10.16
CA VAL A 75 -5.99 24.77 -11.14
C VAL A 75 -6.50 24.36 -12.52
N LEU A 76 -6.16 23.15 -12.98
CA LEU A 76 -6.65 22.64 -14.26
C LEU A 76 -8.19 22.49 -14.31
N SER A 77 -8.82 22.11 -13.19
CA SER A 77 -10.28 22.00 -13.09
C SER A 77 -10.97 23.37 -13.10
N LEU A 78 -10.37 24.37 -12.45
CA LEU A 78 -10.84 25.76 -12.51
C LEU A 78 -10.70 26.32 -13.93
N LEU A 79 -9.59 26.03 -14.63
CA LEU A 79 -9.40 26.40 -16.03
C LEU A 79 -10.50 25.81 -16.92
N ARG A 80 -10.86 24.55 -16.72
CA ARG A 80 -11.96 23.93 -17.47
C ARG A 80 -13.28 24.67 -17.25
N ASN A 81 -13.61 25.01 -16.02
CA ASN A 81 -14.84 25.74 -15.71
C ASN A 81 -14.83 27.14 -16.34
N ALA A 82 -13.66 27.79 -16.36
CA ALA A 82 -13.49 29.11 -16.96
C ALA A 82 -13.65 29.12 -18.49
N LEU A 83 -13.35 28.01 -19.17
CA LEU A 83 -13.49 27.89 -20.63
C LEU A 83 -14.94 27.68 -21.10
N GLY A 84 -15.91 27.51 -20.19
CA GLY A 84 -17.34 27.37 -20.54
C GLY A 84 -17.71 26.10 -21.33
N VAL A 85 -16.74 25.23 -21.61
CA VAL A 85 -16.94 23.97 -22.34
C VAL A 85 -17.10 22.80 -21.36
N GLN A 86 -18.31 22.25 -21.27
CA GLN A 86 -18.64 21.22 -20.26
C GLN A 86 -18.08 19.81 -20.56
N GLN A 87 -17.66 19.54 -21.79
CA GLN A 87 -17.28 18.19 -22.24
C GLN A 87 -15.82 18.08 -22.70
N SER A 88 -15.10 19.20 -22.77
CA SER A 88 -13.68 19.23 -23.13
C SER A 88 -12.90 19.92 -22.01
N PRO A 89 -11.86 19.31 -21.42
CA PRO A 89 -11.39 17.91 -21.45
C PRO A 89 -12.04 17.03 -20.34
N PRO A 90 -12.16 15.70 -20.54
CA PRO A 90 -12.75 14.78 -19.56
C PRO A 90 -11.90 14.64 -18.28
N ASN A 91 -12.54 14.33 -17.14
CA ASN A 91 -11.88 14.21 -15.82
C ASN A 91 -10.67 13.26 -15.82
N GLN A 92 -10.73 12.16 -16.59
CA GLN A 92 -9.65 11.19 -16.68
C GLN A 92 -8.39 11.77 -17.34
N VAL A 93 -8.55 12.59 -18.38
CA VAL A 93 -7.43 13.25 -19.05
C VAL A 93 -6.82 14.31 -18.14
N LEU A 94 -7.66 15.06 -17.42
CA LEU A 94 -7.20 16.09 -16.49
C LEU A 94 -6.36 15.49 -15.35
N ASN A 95 -6.82 14.38 -14.77
CA ASN A 95 -6.05 13.66 -13.75
C ASN A 95 -4.75 13.07 -14.31
N GLY A 96 -4.77 12.55 -15.54
CA GLY A 96 -3.57 12.01 -16.20
C GLY A 96 -2.48 13.07 -16.43
N ILE A 97 -2.88 14.24 -16.93
CA ILE A 97 -1.97 15.39 -17.12
C ILE A 97 -1.46 15.89 -15.76
N ALA A 98 -2.34 15.98 -14.76
CA ALA A 98 -1.96 16.41 -13.42
C ALA A 98 -0.90 15.49 -12.78
N LEU A 99 -1.00 14.17 -12.97
CA LEU A 99 0.00 13.21 -12.49
C LEU A 99 1.36 13.40 -13.19
N LEU A 100 1.38 13.54 -14.52
CA LEU A 100 2.62 13.75 -15.26
C LEU A 100 3.34 15.05 -14.85
N VAL A 101 2.59 16.15 -14.75
CA VAL A 101 3.14 17.43 -14.31
C VAL A 101 3.63 17.34 -12.86
N THR A 102 2.93 16.60 -11.99
CA THR A 102 3.37 16.39 -10.60
C THR A 102 4.72 15.69 -10.54
N VAL A 103 4.92 14.62 -11.32
CA VAL A 103 6.21 13.90 -11.36
C VAL A 103 7.33 14.83 -11.84
N TYR A 104 7.06 15.66 -12.86
CA TYR A 104 8.03 16.64 -13.36
C TYR A 104 8.41 17.68 -12.28
N VAL A 105 7.43 18.27 -11.60
CA VAL A 105 7.66 19.29 -10.56
C VAL A 105 8.33 18.68 -9.32
N MET A 106 8.02 17.43 -8.98
CA MET A 106 8.56 16.75 -7.78
C MET A 106 9.91 16.07 -7.99
N PHE A 107 10.46 16.06 -9.20
CA PHE A 107 11.77 15.47 -9.49
C PHE A 107 12.89 15.88 -8.50
N PRO A 108 13.14 17.17 -8.20
CA PRO A 108 14.20 17.56 -7.26
C PRO A 108 13.92 17.14 -5.82
N THR A 109 12.66 17.21 -5.37
CA THR A 109 12.27 16.78 -4.02
C THR A 109 12.47 15.28 -3.86
N GLY A 110 12.09 14.48 -4.86
CA GLY A 110 12.29 13.04 -4.87
C GLY A 110 13.77 12.66 -4.80
N LEU A 111 14.64 13.38 -5.53
CA LEU A 111 16.08 13.16 -5.48
C LEU A 111 16.69 13.55 -4.13
N ALA A 112 16.26 14.68 -3.56
CA ALA A 112 16.71 15.10 -2.23
C ALA A 112 16.32 14.08 -1.14
N MET A 113 15.08 13.57 -1.19
CA MET A 113 14.62 12.52 -0.30
C MET A 113 15.40 11.22 -0.48
N TYR A 114 15.68 10.81 -1.72
CA TYR A 114 16.46 9.61 -2.01
C TYR A 114 17.88 9.69 -1.42
N ASN A 115 18.56 10.83 -1.60
CA ASN A 115 19.90 11.04 -1.05
C ASN A 115 19.89 11.04 0.48
N ALA A 116 18.98 11.78 1.10
CA ALA A 116 18.86 11.82 2.57
C ALA A 116 18.57 10.43 3.15
N ALA A 117 17.61 9.70 2.57
CA ALA A 117 17.27 8.34 3.02
C ALA A 117 18.44 7.35 2.84
N GLY A 118 19.22 7.49 1.76
CA GLY A 118 20.39 6.65 1.49
C GLY A 118 21.47 6.76 2.56
N ASP A 119 21.62 7.94 3.17
CA ASP A 119 22.58 8.14 4.27
C ASP A 119 22.08 7.44 5.56
N TYR A 120 20.80 7.58 5.89
CA TYR A 120 20.19 6.93 7.06
C TYR A 120 20.14 5.39 6.97
N ILE A 121 19.82 4.83 5.80
CA ILE A 121 19.71 3.37 5.61
C ILE A 121 21.07 2.68 5.72
N ARG A 122 22.16 3.36 5.32
CA ARG A 122 23.52 2.80 5.44
C ARG A 122 23.99 2.68 6.88
N GLU A 123 23.56 3.60 7.75
CA GLU A 123 23.94 3.63 9.16
C GLU A 123 23.06 2.70 10.02
N ASN A 124 21.75 2.61 9.75
CA ASN A 124 20.80 1.83 10.54
C ASN A 124 20.08 0.78 9.67
N GLN A 125 20.78 -0.24 9.16
CA GLN A 125 20.17 -1.31 8.37
C GLN A 125 19.07 -2.04 9.16
N PRO A 126 17.77 -1.88 8.84
CA PRO A 126 16.73 -2.64 9.49
C PRO A 126 16.74 -4.04 8.87
N GLU A 127 17.04 -5.07 9.67
CA GLU A 127 17.33 -6.41 9.15
C GLU A 127 16.14 -7.09 8.47
N VAL A 128 14.91 -6.62 8.68
CA VAL A 128 13.75 -6.79 7.79
C VAL A 128 12.59 -5.97 8.35
N LEU A 129 11.67 -5.53 7.49
CA LEU A 129 10.44 -4.84 7.89
C LEU A 129 9.46 -5.73 8.70
N PHE A 130 9.77 -7.03 8.85
CA PHE A 130 8.90 -8.05 9.42
C PHE A 130 9.58 -8.95 10.48
N SER A 131 10.67 -8.51 11.12
CA SER A 131 11.29 -9.25 12.23
C SER A 131 10.85 -8.73 13.61
N GLY A 132 10.87 -9.63 14.59
CA GLY A 132 10.53 -9.37 16.00
C GLY A 132 11.26 -8.19 16.67
N PRO A 133 12.53 -7.86 16.37
CA PRO A 133 13.23 -6.71 16.95
C PRO A 133 12.60 -5.37 16.56
N THR A 134 12.12 -5.22 15.32
CA THR A 134 11.48 -3.99 14.82
C THR A 134 10.17 -3.69 15.56
N ALA A 135 9.45 -4.71 16.02
CA ALA A 135 8.27 -4.54 16.86
C ALA A 135 8.61 -4.04 18.28
N GLY A 136 9.79 -4.39 18.82
CA GLY A 136 10.29 -3.86 20.08
C GLY A 136 10.67 -2.37 19.99
N TYR A 137 11.22 -1.94 18.85
CA TYR A 137 11.55 -0.53 18.60
C TYR A 137 10.31 0.38 18.53
N LEU A 138 9.18 -0.11 17.99
CA LEU A 138 7.94 0.68 17.91
C LEU A 138 7.22 0.82 19.26
N ILE A 139 7.44 -0.09 20.20
CA ILE A 139 6.85 -0.01 21.55
C ILE A 139 7.66 0.93 22.44
N ASN A 140 9.00 0.90 22.39
CA ASN A 140 9.85 1.80 23.18
C ASN A 140 9.87 3.26 22.69
N VAL A 141 9.40 3.53 21.47
CA VAL A 141 9.22 4.90 20.93
C VAL A 141 7.81 5.45 21.23
N ALA A 142 6.87 4.56 21.56
CA ALA A 142 5.49 4.94 21.86
C ALA A 142 5.23 5.20 23.35
N ASP A 143 6.17 4.82 24.22
CA ASP A 143 6.29 5.23 25.63
C ASP A 143 7.23 6.44 25.74
#